data_AF-A0A367LJV1-F1
#
_entry.id   AF-A0A367LJV1-F1
#
_cell.length_a   1.000
_cell.length_b   1.000
_cell.length_c   1.000
_cell.angle_alpha   90.00
_cell.angle_beta   90.00
_cell.angle_gamma   90.00
#
_symmetry.space_group_name_H-M   'P 1'
#
loop_
_entity.id
_entity.type
_entity.pdbx_description
1 polymer ?
#
loop_
_entity_poly.entity_id
_entity_poly.type
_entity_poly.pdbx_seq_one_letter_code
_entity_poly.pdbx_strand_id
1 'polypeptide(L)'
;MRLLAACLLTLSLYTASAEAWDWFGLFPENKPLMNKVQKAGLPADFVEAFEARQPKDQHMWQSPPQGAARGPCPALNTLANHGYLRRDGKNITLPEIIDAAFAAWLLLPDMTGLITARGIFNSKHDLGHKFNLSMPGHKSWKMEHDCSFSRLDKKEGDPIPFRQGVWISSLFDLFGTSAWKAISFQSTLITPQLLAKAKAARVQNIFRKCDYSGFAAAEGALEIGMTISALQENNSGGAKLSYVRGLFEKERIISDDDDKEVEKQFVVGGFTQTLKFAQDALQASRTLQRTTDVGEISTAADILRILKPSDPRLLVELRNIIVDDLLYPTTMVESLDELIRDSPPQPPPPPPPPPGFGPDGFGPPPPGFPAFGPPGFGRQGFGRQGFGPQQQGGFPQRGFPQRGFPQQGFSQQQPGFPQRGFPPQNSQQDGRRRRG
;
A
#
# COMPACT_ATOMS: atom_id res chain seq x y z
N MET A 1 36.40 7.19 36.20
CA MET A 1 36.18 7.37 34.74
C MET A 1 35.79 6.09 33.99
N ARG A 2 36.41 4.93 34.26
CA ARG A 2 36.03 3.66 33.58
C ARG A 2 34.64 3.10 33.94
N LEU A 3 34.15 3.33 35.16
CA LEU A 3 32.79 2.94 35.59
C LEU A 3 31.67 3.80 34.96
N LEU A 4 31.90 5.10 34.76
CA LEU A 4 30.96 6.00 34.06
C LEU A 4 30.87 5.69 32.57
N ALA A 5 31.98 5.35 31.93
CA ALA A 5 32.00 4.93 30.52
C ALA A 5 31.31 3.57 30.32
N ALA A 6 31.46 2.63 31.26
CA ALA A 6 30.75 1.35 31.23
C ALA A 6 29.24 1.51 31.45
N CYS A 7 28.81 2.36 32.40
CA CYS A 7 27.40 2.69 32.60
C CYS A 7 26.78 3.39 31.40
N LEU A 8 27.50 4.31 30.73
CA LEU A 8 27.02 4.96 29.51
C LEU A 8 26.98 4.00 28.31
N LEU A 9 27.92 3.06 28.21
CA LEU A 9 27.86 2.01 27.18
C LEU A 9 26.70 1.04 27.42
N THR A 10 26.48 0.60 28.67
CA THR A 10 25.35 -0.28 29.01
C THR A 10 24.02 0.44 28.86
N LEU A 11 23.93 1.74 29.21
CA LEU A 11 22.74 2.54 28.95
C LEU A 11 22.51 2.71 27.44
N SER A 12 23.56 2.96 26.65
CA SER A 12 23.44 3.06 25.19
C SER A 12 23.01 1.75 24.52
N LEU A 13 23.47 0.61 25.04
CA LEU A 13 23.11 -0.73 24.57
C LEU A 13 21.71 -1.15 25.04
N TYR A 14 21.27 -0.72 26.23
CA TYR A 14 19.90 -0.96 26.71
C TYR A 14 18.88 -0.07 25.96
N THR A 15 19.17 1.22 25.78
CA THR A 15 18.30 2.17 25.04
C THR A 15 18.19 1.87 23.55
N ALA A 16 19.07 1.01 23.02
CA ALA A 16 19.01 0.54 21.64
C ALA A 16 18.02 -0.62 21.43
N SER A 17 17.53 -1.25 22.50
CA SER A 17 16.42 -2.19 22.40
C SER A 17 15.09 -1.42 22.44
N ALA A 18 14.19 -1.72 21.50
CA ALA A 18 12.85 -1.12 21.49
C ALA A 18 12.10 -1.36 22.81
N GLU A 19 12.46 -2.38 23.58
CA GLU A 19 11.83 -2.79 24.84
C GLU A 19 12.24 -1.93 26.05
N ALA A 20 13.42 -1.31 26.06
CA ALA A 20 13.87 -0.50 27.21
C ALA A 20 13.05 0.79 27.42
N TRP A 21 12.37 1.28 26.38
CA TRP A 21 11.56 2.49 26.44
C TRP A 21 10.20 2.26 27.13
N ASP A 22 9.66 1.03 27.07
CA ASP A 22 8.43 0.66 27.78
C ASP A 22 8.64 0.65 29.32
N TRP A 23 9.86 0.35 29.77
CA TRP A 23 10.22 0.28 31.21
C TRP A 23 10.28 1.65 31.91
N PHE A 24 10.46 2.75 31.16
CA PHE A 24 10.45 4.11 31.70
C PHE A 24 9.04 4.73 31.74
N GLY A 25 7.98 3.97 31.44
CA GLY A 25 6.61 4.49 31.41
C GLY A 25 6.37 5.51 30.29
N LEU A 26 7.18 5.48 29.22
CA LEU A 26 7.08 6.42 28.11
C LEU A 26 5.94 6.07 27.12
N PHE A 27 5.42 4.85 27.18
CA PHE A 27 4.22 4.44 26.48
C PHE A 27 3.19 3.92 27.49
N PRO A 28 1.93 4.39 27.43
CA PRO A 28 0.88 3.97 28.35
C PRO A 28 0.58 2.47 28.22
N GLU A 29 -0.08 1.92 29.24
CA GLU A 29 -0.50 0.52 29.29
C GLU A 29 -1.31 0.10 28.06
N ASN A 30 -1.18 -1.16 27.66
CA ASN A 30 -1.96 -1.74 26.57
C ASN A 30 -3.40 -1.99 27.05
N LYS A 31 -4.28 -1.03 26.80
CA LYS A 31 -5.70 -1.09 27.17
C LYS A 31 -6.57 -1.22 25.91
N PRO A 32 -7.79 -1.76 26.04
CA PRO A 32 -8.78 -1.70 24.96
C PRO A 32 -9.00 -0.26 24.51
N LEU A 33 -9.04 -0.05 23.20
CA LEU A 33 -9.28 1.27 22.64
C LEU A 33 -10.76 1.63 22.73
N MET A 34 -11.05 2.91 22.97
CA MET A 34 -12.43 3.39 22.91
C MET A 34 -12.94 3.36 21.47
N ASN A 35 -14.20 2.96 21.30
CA ASN A 35 -14.88 3.09 20.01
C ASN A 35 -15.15 4.58 19.72
N LYS A 36 -14.43 5.14 18.75
CA LYS A 36 -14.54 6.53 18.34
C LYS A 36 -15.79 6.80 17.49
N VAL A 37 -16.22 5.82 16.70
CA VAL A 37 -17.35 5.95 15.76
C VAL A 37 -18.67 6.23 16.50
N GLN A 38 -18.90 5.56 17.63
CA GLN A 38 -20.09 5.81 18.45
C GLN A 38 -20.17 7.25 19.00
N LYS A 39 -19.03 7.93 19.16
CA LYS A 39 -18.95 9.29 19.70
C LYS A 39 -18.97 10.36 18.60
N ALA A 40 -18.83 9.97 17.34
CA ALA A 40 -18.77 10.89 16.20
C ALA A 40 -20.14 11.50 15.80
N GLY A 41 -21.23 11.11 16.48
CA GLY A 41 -22.56 11.70 16.22
C GLY A 41 -23.16 11.33 14.86
N LEU A 42 -22.84 10.13 14.36
CA LEU A 42 -23.29 9.62 13.07
C LEU A 42 -24.72 9.07 13.12
N PRO A 43 -25.41 8.94 11.96
CA PRO A 43 -26.73 8.31 11.89
C PRO A 43 -26.73 6.93 12.55
N ALA A 44 -27.74 6.65 13.38
CA ALA A 44 -27.78 5.45 14.22
C ALA A 44 -27.82 4.14 13.40
N ASP A 45 -28.54 4.16 12.28
CA ASP A 45 -28.62 3.08 11.30
C ASP A 45 -27.27 2.78 10.65
N PHE A 46 -26.52 3.83 10.30
CA PHE A 46 -25.15 3.67 9.81
C PHE A 46 -24.25 3.06 10.89
N VAL A 47 -24.28 3.59 12.12
CA VAL A 47 -23.45 3.06 13.21
C VAL A 47 -23.76 1.59 13.47
N GLU A 48 -25.04 1.21 13.51
CA GLU A 48 -25.43 -0.20 13.69
C GLU A 48 -24.88 -1.09 12.57
N ALA A 49 -25.05 -0.69 11.30
CA ALA A 49 -24.53 -1.43 10.16
C ALA A 49 -22.99 -1.47 10.11
N PHE A 50 -22.33 -0.40 10.57
CA PHE A 50 -20.88 -0.30 10.68
C PHE A 50 -20.32 -1.25 11.74
N GLU A 51 -20.88 -1.24 12.94
CA GLU A 51 -20.47 -2.12 14.04
C GLU A 51 -20.73 -3.59 13.74
N ALA A 52 -21.85 -3.90 13.07
CA ALA A 52 -22.22 -5.28 12.72
C ALA A 52 -21.19 -5.97 11.81
N ARG A 53 -20.44 -5.21 11.01
CA ARG A 53 -19.40 -5.72 10.09
C ARG A 53 -17.97 -5.60 10.62
N GLN A 54 -17.75 -4.95 11.76
CA GLN A 54 -16.41 -4.87 12.35
C GLN A 54 -15.93 -6.23 12.88
N PRO A 55 -14.60 -6.47 12.93
CA PRO A 55 -14.05 -7.65 13.59
C PRO A 55 -14.45 -7.73 15.05
N LYS A 56 -14.79 -8.93 15.53
CA LYS A 56 -15.01 -9.21 16.96
C LYS A 56 -13.66 -9.32 17.67
N ASP A 57 -13.03 -8.19 17.99
CA ASP A 57 -11.77 -8.08 18.71
C ASP A 57 -11.86 -6.93 19.74
N GLN A 58 -11.08 -6.98 20.82
CA GLN A 58 -10.99 -5.88 21.80
C GLN A 58 -10.02 -4.78 21.37
N HIS A 59 -9.44 -4.94 20.18
CA HIS A 59 -8.46 -4.08 19.56
C HIS A 59 -7.23 -3.78 20.42
N MET A 60 -6.87 -4.70 21.30
CA MET A 60 -5.61 -4.62 22.04
C MET A 60 -4.44 -4.84 21.07
N TRP A 61 -3.34 -4.10 21.32
CA TRP A 61 -2.12 -4.30 20.55
C TRP A 61 -1.57 -5.70 20.80
N GLN A 62 -1.14 -6.36 19.75
CA GLN A 62 -0.39 -7.61 19.80
C GLN A 62 0.74 -7.52 18.78
N SER A 63 1.89 -8.10 19.14
CA SER A 63 2.98 -8.26 18.18
C SER A 63 2.50 -9.05 16.96
N PRO A 64 2.99 -8.74 15.74
CA PRO A 64 2.66 -9.52 14.55
C PRO A 64 2.94 -11.01 14.78
N PRO A 65 1.99 -11.92 14.49
CA PRO A 65 2.24 -13.35 14.61
C PRO A 65 3.32 -13.80 13.62
N GLN A 66 3.94 -14.95 13.89
CA GLN A 66 4.98 -15.50 13.01
C GLN A 66 4.44 -15.68 11.58
N GLY A 67 5.17 -15.15 10.59
CA GLY A 67 4.79 -15.22 9.18
C GLY A 67 3.67 -14.25 8.78
N ALA A 68 3.32 -13.28 9.64
CA ALA A 68 2.43 -12.18 9.28
C ALA A 68 3.04 -11.32 8.17
N ALA A 69 2.18 -10.80 7.29
CA ALA A 69 2.56 -9.81 6.29
C ALA A 69 2.45 -8.41 6.89
N ARG A 70 3.50 -7.61 6.71
CA ARG A 70 3.57 -6.19 7.05
C ARG A 70 4.23 -5.44 5.90
N GLY A 71 3.88 -4.17 5.77
CA GLY A 71 4.30 -3.31 4.66
C GLY A 71 5.14 -2.12 5.10
N PRO A 72 5.46 -1.21 4.16
CA PRO A 72 6.14 0.04 4.49
C PRO A 72 5.25 1.04 5.23
N CYS A 73 3.92 0.87 5.21
CA CYS A 73 2.98 1.78 5.85
C CYS A 73 2.79 1.45 7.34
N PRO A 74 3.23 2.31 8.28
CA PRO A 74 3.07 2.06 9.71
C PRO A 74 1.60 2.04 10.15
N ALA A 75 0.72 2.82 9.51
CA ALA A 75 -0.69 2.88 9.85
C ALA A 75 -1.41 1.55 9.56
N LEU A 76 -1.20 0.97 8.37
CA LEU A 76 -1.79 -0.34 8.02
C LEU A 76 -1.25 -1.46 8.90
N ASN A 77 0.04 -1.42 9.21
CA ASN A 77 0.64 -2.39 10.12
C ASN A 77 0.04 -2.29 11.52
N THR A 78 -0.20 -1.06 12.00
CA THR A 78 -0.86 -0.79 13.28
C THR A 78 -2.29 -1.34 13.30
N LEU A 79 -3.07 -1.12 12.23
CA LEU A 79 -4.42 -1.67 12.11
C LEU A 79 -4.44 -3.20 12.26
N ALA A 80 -3.48 -3.91 11.66
CA ALA A 80 -3.34 -5.35 11.82
C ALA A 80 -2.85 -5.75 13.23
N ASN A 81 -1.93 -4.99 13.83
CA ASN A 81 -1.46 -5.23 15.21
C ASN A 81 -2.55 -5.02 16.25
N HIS A 82 -3.56 -4.21 15.94
CA HIS A 82 -4.75 -3.99 16.76
C HIS A 82 -5.97 -4.79 16.29
N GLY A 83 -5.85 -5.69 15.32
CA GLY A 83 -6.97 -6.54 14.91
C GLY A 83 -8.14 -5.80 14.24
N TYR A 84 -7.99 -4.53 13.85
CA TYR A 84 -8.93 -3.84 12.95
C TYR A 84 -8.86 -4.44 11.55
N LEU A 85 -7.65 -4.83 11.14
CA LEU A 85 -7.43 -5.73 10.02
C LEU A 85 -7.05 -7.11 10.56
N ARG A 86 -7.14 -8.12 9.70
CA ARG A 86 -6.64 -9.46 10.00
C ARG A 86 -5.21 -9.38 10.55
N ARG A 87 -4.99 -9.95 11.74
CA ARG A 87 -3.70 -9.84 12.46
C ARG A 87 -2.51 -10.43 11.67
N ASP A 88 -2.78 -11.42 10.82
CA ASP A 88 -1.80 -12.00 9.89
C ASP A 88 -1.44 -11.08 8.72
N GLY A 89 -2.18 -9.98 8.50
CA GLY A 89 -1.97 -9.01 7.43
C GLY A 89 -2.22 -9.56 6.02
N LYS A 90 -3.00 -10.64 5.87
CA LYS A 90 -3.19 -11.35 4.59
C LYS A 90 -4.62 -11.33 4.11
N ASN A 91 -4.79 -11.40 2.79
CA ASN A 91 -6.09 -11.49 2.11
C ASN A 91 -7.07 -10.35 2.45
N ILE A 92 -6.55 -9.13 2.54
CA ILE A 92 -7.30 -7.92 2.88
C ILE A 92 -7.87 -7.29 1.61
N THR A 93 -9.08 -6.77 1.71
CA THR A 93 -9.84 -6.11 0.65
C THR A 93 -9.85 -4.59 0.84
N LEU A 94 -10.16 -3.84 -0.22
CA LEU A 94 -10.35 -2.38 -0.15
C LEU A 94 -11.40 -1.97 0.91
N PRO A 95 -12.60 -2.58 0.98
CA PRO A 95 -13.59 -2.25 2.01
C PRO A 95 -13.08 -2.45 3.45
N GLU A 96 -12.33 -3.53 3.72
CA GLU A 96 -11.73 -3.77 5.04
C GLU A 96 -10.71 -2.69 5.42
N ILE A 97 -9.94 -2.15 4.46
CA ILE A 97 -9.01 -1.04 4.72
C ILE A 97 -9.78 0.23 5.09
N ILE A 98 -10.85 0.54 4.35
CA ILE A 98 -11.69 1.72 4.59
C ILE A 98 -12.30 1.66 5.98
N ASP A 99 -13.01 0.57 6.30
CA ASP A 99 -13.65 0.39 7.61
C ASP A 99 -12.63 0.40 8.75
N ALA A 100 -11.52 -0.33 8.61
CA ALA A 100 -10.48 -0.39 9.65
C ALA A 100 -9.84 0.97 9.91
N ALA A 101 -9.55 1.73 8.85
CA ALA A 101 -8.97 3.05 8.99
C ALA A 101 -9.95 4.04 9.64
N PHE A 102 -11.22 3.98 9.27
CA PHE A 102 -12.27 4.79 9.90
C PHE A 102 -12.47 4.41 11.38
N ALA A 103 -12.54 3.11 11.71
CA ALA A 103 -12.73 2.64 13.07
C ALA A 103 -11.61 3.09 14.04
N ALA A 104 -10.35 3.02 13.60
CA ALA A 104 -9.20 3.31 14.45
C ALA A 104 -8.83 4.80 14.49
N TRP A 105 -8.90 5.47 13.33
CA TRP A 105 -8.32 6.79 13.12
C TRP A 105 -9.34 7.86 12.74
N LEU A 106 -10.61 7.50 12.52
CA LEU A 106 -11.63 8.38 11.92
C LEU A 106 -11.21 8.99 10.56
N LEU A 107 -10.25 8.37 9.86
CA LEU A 107 -9.90 8.76 8.50
C LEU A 107 -11.07 8.44 7.57
N LEU A 108 -11.55 9.44 6.84
CA LEU A 108 -12.73 9.31 5.99
C LEU A 108 -12.51 8.31 4.84
N PRO A 109 -13.61 7.67 4.37
CA PRO A 109 -13.55 6.64 3.34
C PRO A 109 -13.06 7.15 1.98
N ASP A 110 -13.27 8.44 1.66
CA ASP A 110 -12.75 9.03 0.42
C ASP A 110 -11.22 9.03 0.36
N MET A 111 -10.57 9.44 1.45
CA MET A 111 -9.12 9.52 1.59
C MET A 111 -8.47 8.13 1.55
N THR A 112 -8.95 7.25 2.42
CA THR A 112 -8.41 5.89 2.57
C THR A 112 -8.73 5.03 1.35
N GLY A 113 -9.93 5.19 0.80
CA GLY A 113 -10.39 4.54 -0.42
C GLY A 113 -9.56 4.93 -1.63
N LEU A 114 -9.33 6.23 -1.87
CA LEU A 114 -8.58 6.72 -3.04
C LEU A 114 -7.15 6.19 -3.08
N ILE A 115 -6.43 6.27 -1.96
CA ILE A 115 -5.04 5.77 -1.89
C ILE A 115 -5.00 4.26 -2.13
N THR A 116 -5.90 3.52 -1.49
CA THR A 116 -5.91 2.05 -1.56
C THR A 116 -6.31 1.58 -2.97
N ALA A 117 -7.36 2.17 -3.54
CA ALA A 117 -7.82 1.94 -4.90
C ALA A 117 -6.71 2.21 -5.92
N ARG A 118 -5.97 3.32 -5.76
CA ARG A 118 -4.82 3.64 -6.61
C ARG A 118 -3.74 2.55 -6.55
N GLY A 119 -3.39 2.08 -5.35
CA GLY A 119 -2.40 1.00 -5.19
C GLY A 119 -2.83 -0.29 -5.90
N ILE A 120 -4.08 -0.71 -5.68
CA ILE A 120 -4.68 -1.89 -6.33
C ILE A 120 -4.66 -1.73 -7.85
N PHE A 121 -5.15 -0.60 -8.37
CA PHE A 121 -5.21 -0.32 -9.80
C PHE A 121 -3.83 -0.28 -10.45
N ASN A 122 -2.85 0.36 -9.80
CA ASN A 122 -1.46 0.41 -10.26
C ASN A 122 -0.87 -0.99 -10.43
N SER A 123 -1.26 -1.91 -9.54
CA SER A 123 -0.86 -3.31 -9.58
C SER A 123 -1.56 -4.16 -10.66
N LYS A 124 -2.43 -3.55 -11.48
CA LYS A 124 -3.20 -4.19 -12.57
C LYS A 124 -4.24 -5.19 -12.07
N HIS A 125 -4.86 -4.86 -10.95
CA HIS A 125 -5.97 -5.60 -10.38
C HIS A 125 -7.21 -4.71 -10.23
N ASP A 126 -8.38 -5.34 -10.20
CA ASP A 126 -9.68 -4.70 -9.97
C ASP A 126 -9.88 -4.43 -8.47
N LEU A 127 -10.80 -3.53 -8.09
CA LEU A 127 -10.97 -3.10 -6.69
C LEU A 127 -11.41 -4.22 -5.73
N GLY A 128 -11.97 -5.32 -6.25
CA GLY A 128 -12.28 -6.53 -5.49
C GLY A 128 -11.06 -7.40 -5.14
N HIS A 129 -9.85 -7.02 -5.54
CA HIS A 129 -8.63 -7.80 -5.30
C HIS A 129 -8.30 -7.91 -3.81
N LYS A 130 -7.91 -9.12 -3.40
CA LYS A 130 -7.40 -9.42 -2.06
C LYS A 130 -5.88 -9.39 -2.06
N PHE A 131 -5.30 -8.65 -1.14
CA PHE A 131 -3.85 -8.47 -1.06
C PHE A 131 -3.31 -8.63 0.37
N ASN A 132 -2.00 -8.84 0.47
CA ASN A 132 -1.29 -8.85 1.74
C ASN A 132 -0.71 -7.46 2.03
N LEU A 133 -0.55 -7.07 3.30
CA LEU A 133 -0.01 -5.76 3.67
C LEU A 133 1.43 -5.50 3.20
N SER A 134 2.16 -6.54 2.76
CA SER A 134 3.48 -6.37 2.12
C SER A 134 3.39 -5.81 0.70
N MET A 135 2.24 -5.93 0.04
CA MET A 135 2.07 -5.60 -1.38
C MET A 135 2.30 -4.11 -1.72
N PRO A 136 1.88 -3.12 -0.91
CA PRO A 136 2.23 -1.72 -1.13
C PRO A 136 3.74 -1.44 -1.19
N GLY A 137 4.59 -2.30 -0.61
CA GLY A 137 6.06 -2.21 -0.76
C GLY A 137 6.59 -2.76 -2.09
N HIS A 138 5.76 -3.43 -2.88
CA HIS A 138 6.16 -3.99 -4.16
C HIS A 138 6.08 -2.95 -5.28
N LYS A 139 7.05 -2.97 -6.20
CA LYS A 139 7.16 -2.01 -7.32
C LYS A 139 5.88 -1.91 -8.17
N SER A 140 5.12 -3.01 -8.31
CA SER A 140 3.88 -3.01 -9.10
C SER A 140 2.80 -2.10 -8.52
N TRP A 141 2.78 -1.87 -7.22
CA TRP A 141 1.79 -1.02 -6.56
C TRP A 141 2.07 0.47 -6.72
N LYS A 142 3.32 0.83 -7.04
CA LYS A 142 3.77 2.23 -7.19
C LYS A 142 3.30 3.11 -6.03
N MET A 143 3.63 2.68 -4.82
CA MET A 143 3.29 3.35 -3.57
C MET A 143 4.54 3.76 -2.79
N GLU A 144 5.51 2.85 -2.71
CA GLU A 144 6.80 3.10 -2.06
C GLU A 144 7.65 4.14 -2.82
N HIS A 145 8.34 4.99 -2.06
CA HIS A 145 9.22 6.04 -2.57
C HIS A 145 10.40 6.29 -1.63
N ASP A 146 11.48 6.82 -2.22
CA ASP A 146 12.68 7.25 -1.51
C ASP A 146 12.39 8.45 -0.56
N CYS A 147 13.36 8.79 0.29
CA CYS A 147 13.27 9.86 1.29
C CYS A 147 12.20 9.60 2.37
N SER A 148 11.99 8.32 2.70
CA SER A 148 11.09 7.89 3.78
C SER A 148 11.60 8.32 5.16
N PHE A 149 10.68 8.58 6.11
CA PHE A 149 11.04 9.00 7.48
C PHE A 149 11.73 7.91 8.31
N SER A 150 11.46 6.65 8.00
CA SER A 150 11.79 5.53 8.90
C SER A 150 12.17 4.25 8.17
N ARG A 151 12.23 4.30 6.84
CA ARG A 151 12.57 3.17 5.96
C ARG A 151 13.81 3.53 5.16
N LEU A 152 14.59 2.52 4.78
CA LEU A 152 15.72 2.74 3.86
C LEU A 152 15.18 3.11 2.48
N ASP A 153 15.95 3.91 1.75
CA ASP A 153 15.67 4.09 0.33
C ASP A 153 16.03 2.81 -0.42
N LYS A 154 15.44 2.60 -1.60
CA LYS A 154 15.64 1.37 -2.36
C LYS A 154 17.10 1.08 -2.71
N LYS A 155 17.91 2.12 -2.92
CA LYS A 155 19.35 2.00 -3.18
C LYS A 155 20.16 1.63 -1.93
N GLU A 156 19.63 1.91 -0.75
CA GLU A 156 20.25 1.64 0.54
C GLU A 156 19.90 0.23 1.05
N GLY A 157 18.73 -0.31 0.69
CA GLY A 157 18.33 -1.67 1.03
C GLY A 157 16.83 -1.93 0.87
N ASP A 158 16.32 -2.90 1.62
CA ASP A 158 14.89 -3.22 1.67
C ASP A 158 14.09 -2.07 2.33
N PRO A 159 13.14 -1.43 1.60
CA PRO A 159 12.35 -0.31 2.09
C PRO A 159 11.13 -0.74 2.91
N ILE A 160 10.87 -2.04 3.11
CA ILE A 160 9.68 -2.49 3.85
C ILE A 160 9.87 -2.36 5.37
N PRO A 161 10.95 -2.89 5.98
CA PRO A 161 11.08 -2.91 7.44
C PRO A 161 11.30 -1.52 8.03
N PHE A 162 10.77 -1.29 9.23
CA PHE A 162 11.14 -0.13 10.05
C PHE A 162 12.63 -0.14 10.38
N ARG A 163 13.26 1.05 10.34
CA ARG A 163 14.69 1.24 10.57
C ARG A 163 14.93 2.33 11.60
N GLN A 164 15.23 1.89 12.82
CA GLN A 164 15.47 2.78 13.96
C GLN A 164 16.50 3.89 13.63
N GLY A 165 17.59 3.56 12.94
CA GLY A 165 18.62 4.55 12.59
C GLY A 165 18.20 5.59 11.54
N VAL A 166 17.21 5.31 10.71
CA VAL A 166 16.62 6.32 9.80
C VAL A 166 15.66 7.20 10.60
N TRP A 167 14.78 6.56 11.37
CA TRP A 167 13.78 7.24 12.19
C TRP A 167 14.38 8.18 13.23
N ILE A 168 15.43 7.75 13.94
CA ILE A 168 16.15 8.60 14.91
C ILE A 168 16.70 9.86 14.22
N SER A 169 17.21 9.76 12.99
CA SER A 169 17.67 10.93 12.23
C SER A 169 16.52 11.91 12.03
N SER A 170 15.37 11.42 11.54
CA SER A 170 14.18 12.26 11.35
C SER A 170 13.70 12.91 12.64
N LEU A 171 13.70 12.18 13.76
CA LEU A 171 13.36 12.74 15.08
C LEU A 171 14.32 13.86 15.51
N PHE A 172 15.63 13.67 15.32
CA PHE A 172 16.61 14.73 15.60
C PHE A 172 16.37 15.96 14.72
N ASP A 173 16.05 15.77 13.44
CA ASP A 173 15.83 16.86 12.50
C ASP A 173 14.57 17.70 12.84
N LEU A 174 13.57 17.11 13.51
CA LEU A 174 12.43 17.87 14.06
C LEU A 174 12.93 18.96 15.02
N PHE A 175 13.78 18.60 15.96
CA PHE A 175 14.19 19.47 17.09
C PHE A 175 15.53 20.19 16.90
N GLY A 176 16.31 19.83 15.88
CA GLY A 176 17.64 20.37 15.63
C GLY A 176 18.64 20.03 16.73
N THR A 177 19.58 20.93 17.03
CA THR A 177 20.63 20.73 18.07
C THR A 177 20.10 20.71 19.50
N SER A 178 18.81 20.97 19.71
CA SER A 178 18.15 20.85 21.01
C SER A 178 17.82 19.39 21.32
N ALA A 179 18.85 18.54 21.47
CA ALA A 179 18.72 17.12 21.80
C ALA A 179 17.86 16.86 23.05
N TRP A 180 17.83 17.82 23.99
CA TRP A 180 16.97 17.78 25.17
C TRP A 180 15.47 17.75 24.85
N LYS A 181 15.01 18.42 23.77
CA LYS A 181 13.59 18.40 23.34
C LYS A 181 13.16 17.07 22.70
N ALA A 182 14.11 16.22 22.29
CA ALA A 182 13.80 14.88 21.79
C ALA A 182 13.58 13.86 22.93
N ILE A 183 13.97 14.23 24.16
CA ILE A 183 13.96 13.37 25.36
C ILE A 183 12.89 13.83 26.35
N SER A 184 12.50 15.11 26.33
CA SER A 184 11.41 15.65 27.15
C SER A 184 10.23 16.12 26.29
N PHE A 185 9.01 15.90 26.82
CA PHE A 185 7.68 16.28 26.31
C PHE A 185 7.02 15.27 25.34
N GLN A 186 6.48 14.18 25.88
CA GLN A 186 5.46 13.32 25.23
C GLN A 186 4.33 14.16 24.60
N SER A 187 3.93 15.24 25.29
CA SER A 187 2.89 16.19 24.87
C SER A 187 3.36 17.24 23.85
N THR A 188 4.58 17.15 23.31
CA THR A 188 5.01 18.04 22.22
C THR A 188 4.09 17.86 21.02
N LEU A 189 3.50 18.95 20.54
CA LEU A 189 2.71 18.91 19.32
C LEU A 189 3.62 18.91 18.09
N ILE A 190 3.45 17.88 17.26
CA ILE A 190 4.07 17.69 15.97
C ILE A 190 3.13 18.22 14.92
N THR A 191 3.53 19.26 14.21
CA THR A 191 2.75 19.90 13.14
C THR A 191 3.27 19.48 11.76
N PRO A 192 2.50 19.74 10.67
CA PRO A 192 2.98 19.50 9.31
C PRO A 192 4.32 20.18 9.02
N GLN A 193 4.55 21.39 9.55
CA GLN A 193 5.78 22.16 9.32
C GLN A 193 6.99 21.53 10.04
N LEU A 194 6.79 20.93 11.22
CA LEU A 194 7.86 20.21 11.90
C LEU A 194 8.24 18.95 11.12
N LEU A 195 7.27 18.14 10.69
CA LEU A 195 7.52 16.98 9.85
C LEU A 195 8.18 17.37 8.52
N ALA A 196 7.76 18.48 7.92
CA ALA A 196 8.37 19.03 6.71
C ALA A 196 9.84 19.40 6.92
N LYS A 197 10.20 19.98 8.06
CA LYS A 197 11.60 20.25 8.41
C LYS A 197 12.43 18.97 8.44
N ALA A 198 11.93 17.91 9.07
CA ALA A 198 12.62 16.61 9.10
C ALA A 198 12.72 15.98 7.70
N LYS A 199 11.66 16.05 6.89
CA LYS A 199 11.68 15.56 5.50
C LYS A 199 12.69 16.35 4.67
N ALA A 200 12.76 17.67 4.82
CA ALA A 200 13.70 18.51 4.09
C ALA A 200 15.16 18.18 4.44
N ALA A 201 15.45 17.91 5.72
CA ALA A 201 16.77 17.46 6.16
C ALA A 201 17.14 16.09 5.56
N ARG A 202 16.18 15.15 5.49
CA ARG A 202 16.36 13.86 4.80
C ARG A 202 16.71 14.03 3.33
N VAL A 203 16.03 14.93 2.63
CA VAL A 203 16.25 15.24 1.20
C VAL A 203 17.61 15.90 0.96
N GLN A 204 18.05 16.79 1.85
CA GLN A 204 19.33 17.50 1.72
C GLN A 204 20.55 16.67 2.17
N ASN A 205 20.34 15.48 2.74
CA ASN A 205 21.42 14.70 3.31
C ASN A 205 22.40 14.21 2.23
N ILE A 206 23.57 14.85 2.14
CA ILE A 206 24.59 14.53 1.13
C ILE A 206 25.20 13.14 1.30
N PHE A 207 25.15 12.56 2.50
CA PHE A 207 25.68 11.23 2.82
C PHE A 207 24.66 10.13 2.59
N ARG A 208 23.37 10.47 2.50
CA ARG A 208 22.26 9.57 2.19
C ARG A 208 21.39 10.18 1.10
N LYS A 209 21.94 10.29 -0.10
CA LYS A 209 21.21 10.88 -1.24
C LYS A 209 20.02 10.01 -1.61
N CYS A 210 18.83 10.60 -1.56
CA CYS A 210 17.57 9.97 -1.92
C CYS A 210 17.05 10.54 -3.26
N ASP A 211 16.25 9.77 -4.02
CA ASP A 211 15.61 10.28 -5.24
C ASP A 211 14.30 11.01 -4.91
N TYR A 212 14.37 12.34 -4.79
CA TYR A 212 13.22 13.18 -4.47
C TYR A 212 12.46 13.61 -5.74
N SER A 213 11.88 12.62 -6.43
CA SER A 213 10.98 12.82 -7.57
C SER A 213 9.67 13.52 -7.17
N GLY A 214 8.90 13.98 -8.15
CA GLY A 214 7.56 14.53 -7.92
C GLY A 214 6.63 13.54 -7.23
N PHE A 215 6.77 12.26 -7.54
CA PHE A 215 6.04 11.20 -6.85
C PHE A 215 6.45 11.10 -5.38
N ALA A 216 7.75 11.04 -5.08
CA ALA A 216 8.26 11.00 -3.69
C ALA A 216 7.87 12.25 -2.89
N ALA A 217 7.85 13.41 -3.53
CA ALA A 217 7.45 14.67 -2.92
C ALA A 217 5.94 14.72 -2.64
N ALA A 218 5.10 14.27 -3.58
CA ALA A 218 3.65 14.22 -3.40
C ALA A 218 3.21 13.18 -2.37
N GLU A 219 3.71 11.94 -2.47
CA GLU A 219 3.46 10.90 -1.45
C GLU A 219 3.99 11.34 -0.09
N GLY A 220 5.24 11.82 -0.03
CA GLY A 220 5.85 12.25 1.22
C GLY A 220 5.12 13.40 1.91
N ALA A 221 4.50 14.31 1.14
CA ALA A 221 3.63 15.35 1.68
C ALA A 221 2.29 14.76 2.16
N LEU A 222 1.70 13.83 1.41
CA LEU A 222 0.46 13.17 1.77
C LEU A 222 0.60 12.31 3.03
N GLU A 223 1.74 11.63 3.22
CA GLU A 223 2.11 10.91 4.44
C GLU A 223 2.11 11.84 5.66
N ILE A 224 2.65 13.05 5.53
CA ILE A 224 2.63 14.07 6.60
C ILE A 224 1.19 14.46 6.91
N GLY A 225 0.40 14.76 5.87
CA GLY A 225 -1.00 15.12 6.02
C GLY A 225 -1.79 14.03 6.74
N MET A 226 -1.66 12.78 6.30
CA MET A 226 -2.34 11.62 6.91
C MET A 226 -1.89 11.38 8.35
N THR A 227 -0.60 11.54 8.65
CA THR A 227 -0.08 11.38 10.01
C THR A 227 -0.75 12.37 10.97
N ILE A 228 -0.89 13.63 10.55
CA ILE A 228 -1.56 14.65 11.37
C ILE A 228 -3.06 14.42 11.41
N SER A 229 -3.71 14.13 10.28
CA SER A 229 -5.14 13.84 10.21
C SER A 229 -5.55 12.68 11.13
N ALA A 230 -4.75 11.62 11.21
CA ALA A 230 -5.06 10.42 12.00
C ALA A 230 -4.75 10.55 13.50
N LEU A 231 -3.79 11.41 13.87
CA LEU A 231 -3.23 11.46 15.23
C LEU A 231 -3.45 12.79 15.95
N GLN A 232 -4.01 13.80 15.29
CA GLN A 232 -4.36 15.05 15.96
C GLN A 232 -5.50 14.84 16.95
N GLU A 233 -5.57 15.72 17.93
CA GLU A 233 -6.70 15.84 18.85
C GLU A 233 -7.34 17.20 18.69
N ASN A 234 -8.67 17.25 18.80
CA ASN A 234 -9.50 18.45 18.83
C ASN A 234 -9.23 19.43 17.68
N ASN A 235 -8.88 18.93 16.49
CA ASN A 235 -8.56 19.76 15.32
C ASN A 235 -7.45 20.78 15.54
N SER A 236 -6.50 20.45 16.41
CA SER A 236 -5.39 21.35 16.73
C SER A 236 -4.41 21.56 15.58
N GLY A 237 -4.48 20.76 14.50
CA GLY A 237 -3.52 20.81 13.39
C GLY A 237 -2.14 20.26 13.75
N GLY A 238 -2.05 19.48 14.84
CA GLY A 238 -0.85 18.78 15.27
C GLY A 238 -1.16 17.55 16.11
N ALA A 239 -0.22 16.62 16.17
CA ALA A 239 -0.35 15.36 16.91
C ALA A 239 0.67 15.32 18.06
N LYS A 240 0.31 14.72 19.20
CA LYS A 240 1.28 14.49 20.29
C LYS A 240 2.44 13.63 19.77
N LEU A 241 3.68 13.99 20.15
CA LEU A 241 4.88 13.26 19.78
C LEU A 241 4.83 11.80 20.22
N SER A 242 4.24 11.50 21.38
CA SER A 242 3.99 10.13 21.84
C SER A 242 3.21 9.30 20.82
N TYR A 243 2.19 9.88 20.19
CA TYR A 243 1.33 9.20 19.22
C TYR A 243 2.09 8.94 17.92
N VAL A 244 2.83 9.95 17.43
CA VAL A 244 3.67 9.81 16.24
C VAL A 244 4.74 8.73 16.46
N ARG A 245 5.42 8.74 17.62
CA ARG A 245 6.42 7.72 17.95
C ARG A 245 5.80 6.33 18.10
N GLY A 246 4.64 6.21 18.73
CA GLY A 246 3.92 4.94 18.84
C GLY A 246 3.57 4.34 17.47
N LEU A 247 3.10 5.18 16.55
CA LEU A 247 2.81 4.77 15.18
C LEU A 247 4.07 4.27 14.45
N PHE A 248 5.19 4.99 14.52
CA PHE A 248 6.39 4.64 13.76
C PHE A 248 7.26 3.56 14.42
N GLU A 249 7.48 3.62 15.73
CA GLU A 249 8.43 2.76 16.46
C GLU A 249 7.80 1.44 16.90
N LYS A 250 6.50 1.45 17.17
CA LYS A 250 5.78 0.32 17.78
C LYS A 250 4.63 -0.20 16.91
N GLU A 251 4.26 0.57 15.88
CA GLU A 251 3.07 0.31 15.07
C GLU A 251 1.88 0.02 15.99
N ARG A 252 1.66 0.96 16.91
CA ARG A 252 0.71 0.89 18.03
C ARG A 252 -0.04 2.20 18.18
N ILE A 253 -1.34 2.11 18.41
CA ILE A 253 -2.18 3.24 18.82
C ILE A 253 -1.87 3.52 20.29
N ILE A 254 -1.46 4.76 20.56
CA ILE A 254 -1.22 5.27 21.90
C ILE A 254 -2.47 6.02 22.32
N SER A 255 -3.02 5.66 23.48
CA SER A 255 -4.15 6.33 24.11
C SER A 255 -3.71 6.72 25.51
N ASP A 256 -3.87 7.99 25.87
CA ASP A 256 -3.61 8.50 27.21
C ASP A 256 -4.91 8.88 27.92
N ASP A 257 -4.86 9.09 29.24
CA ASP A 257 -6.07 9.31 30.06
C ASP A 257 -6.80 10.64 29.72
N ASP A 258 -6.23 11.49 28.85
CA ASP A 258 -6.80 12.75 28.35
C ASP A 258 -7.75 12.54 27.13
N ASP A 259 -7.82 11.32 26.56
CA ASP A 259 -8.71 10.94 25.44
C ASP A 259 -10.23 11.00 25.78
N LYS A 260 -10.61 11.47 26.98
CA LYS A 260 -12.00 11.43 27.48
C LYS A 260 -12.95 12.32 26.69
N GLU A 261 -12.44 13.40 26.10
CA GLU A 261 -13.19 14.33 25.26
C GLU A 261 -13.06 13.92 23.78
N VAL A 262 -13.65 12.80 23.39
CA VAL A 262 -13.68 12.41 21.97
C VAL A 262 -14.50 13.43 21.19
N GLU A 263 -13.87 13.88 20.11
CA GLU A 263 -14.23 14.95 19.20
C GLU A 263 -15.69 14.90 18.75
N LYS A 264 -16.46 15.97 19.04
CA LYS A 264 -17.81 16.19 18.50
C LYS A 264 -17.80 16.59 17.00
N GLN A 265 -16.67 16.48 16.31
CA GLN A 265 -16.52 16.90 14.92
C GLN A 265 -16.04 15.71 14.08
N PHE A 266 -16.98 15.08 13.37
CA PHE A 266 -16.75 13.93 12.50
C PHE A 266 -16.09 14.26 11.15
N VAL A 267 -15.88 15.55 10.85
CA VAL A 267 -15.39 16.05 9.55
C VAL A 267 -13.85 16.09 9.49
N VAL A 268 -13.20 15.53 10.51
CA VAL A 268 -11.77 15.70 10.76
C VAL A 268 -11.01 14.55 10.12
N GLY A 269 -10.16 14.87 9.16
CA GLY A 269 -9.37 13.85 8.43
C GLY A 269 -9.92 13.47 7.07
N GLY A 270 -10.92 14.20 6.56
CA GLY A 270 -11.33 14.14 5.16
C GLY A 270 -10.20 14.43 4.18
N PHE A 271 -10.39 14.01 2.93
CA PHE A 271 -9.39 14.16 1.88
C PHE A 271 -8.91 15.62 1.70
N THR A 272 -9.83 16.60 1.72
CA THR A 272 -9.51 18.03 1.65
C THR A 272 -8.60 18.51 2.77
N GLN A 273 -8.88 18.15 4.03
CA GLN A 273 -8.06 18.57 5.17
C GLN A 273 -6.67 17.92 5.12
N THR A 274 -6.61 16.65 4.75
CA THR A 274 -5.36 15.92 4.57
C THR A 274 -4.49 16.56 3.48
N LEU A 275 -5.09 16.92 2.34
CA LEU A 275 -4.40 17.67 1.29
C LEU A 275 -3.96 19.06 1.74
N LYS A 276 -4.73 19.72 2.60
CA LYS A 276 -4.33 21.02 3.18
C LYS A 276 -3.08 20.88 4.04
N PHE A 277 -3.01 19.89 4.91
CA PHE A 277 -1.79 19.62 5.70
C PHE A 277 -0.61 19.22 4.82
N ALA A 278 -0.83 18.41 3.78
CA ALA A 278 0.20 18.04 2.82
C ALA A 278 0.74 19.27 2.07
N GLN A 279 -0.15 20.16 1.61
CA GLN A 279 0.21 21.44 1.02
C GLN A 279 1.01 22.30 1.98
N ASP A 280 0.56 22.44 3.23
CA ASP A 280 1.25 23.25 4.24
C ASP A 280 2.66 22.71 4.53
N ALA A 281 2.84 21.39 4.48
CA ALA A 281 4.14 20.76 4.59
C ALA A 281 5.07 21.10 3.41
N LEU A 282 4.59 21.00 2.16
CA LEU A 282 5.37 21.41 0.98
C LEU A 282 5.71 22.91 1.05
N GLN A 283 4.77 23.75 1.47
CA GLN A 283 4.96 25.20 1.56
C GLN A 283 5.90 25.63 2.69
N ALA A 284 6.15 24.77 3.67
CA ALA A 284 7.10 25.05 4.76
C ALA A 284 8.57 25.06 4.31
N SER A 285 8.91 24.50 3.15
CA SER A 285 10.30 24.40 2.69
C SER A 285 10.45 24.44 1.18
N ARG A 286 11.23 25.40 0.67
CA ARG A 286 11.64 25.44 -0.76
C ARG A 286 12.36 24.17 -1.23
N THR A 287 12.98 23.43 -0.31
CA THR A 287 13.61 22.14 -0.66
C THR A 287 12.57 21.11 -1.02
N LEU A 288 11.47 21.04 -0.27
CA LEU A 288 10.41 20.06 -0.51
C LEU A 288 9.60 20.36 -1.76
N GLN A 289 9.61 21.61 -2.23
CA GLN A 289 8.94 21.99 -3.47
C GLN A 289 9.72 21.58 -4.72
N ARG A 290 11.04 21.43 -4.64
CA ARG A 290 11.91 21.19 -5.81
C ARG A 290 12.12 19.71 -6.03
N THR A 291 11.56 19.20 -7.11
CA THR A 291 11.62 17.78 -7.48
C THR A 291 12.70 17.54 -8.55
N THR A 292 13.14 16.30 -8.67
CA THR A 292 14.19 15.91 -9.63
C THR A 292 13.71 15.82 -11.08
N ASP A 293 12.41 15.69 -11.32
CA ASP A 293 11.84 15.28 -12.62
C ASP A 293 10.68 16.15 -13.14
N VAL A 294 9.84 16.72 -12.26
CA VAL A 294 8.62 17.46 -12.67
C VAL A 294 8.64 18.95 -12.31
N GLY A 295 9.77 19.46 -11.83
CA GLY A 295 9.94 20.87 -11.47
C GLY A 295 9.45 21.20 -10.05
N GLU A 296 8.74 22.31 -9.88
CA GLU A 296 8.22 22.73 -8.57
C GLU A 296 6.81 22.16 -8.31
N ILE A 297 6.58 21.66 -7.08
CA ILE A 297 5.26 21.31 -6.56
C ILE A 297 4.99 22.10 -5.28
N SER A 298 3.77 22.61 -5.10
CA SER A 298 3.50 23.47 -3.93
C SER A 298 2.05 23.43 -3.45
N THR A 299 1.12 22.96 -4.27
CA THR A 299 -0.32 23.04 -3.99
C THR A 299 -0.98 21.67 -3.88
N ALA A 300 -2.16 21.62 -3.26
CA ALA A 300 -3.01 20.42 -3.27
C ALA A 300 -3.33 19.96 -4.70
N ALA A 301 -3.51 20.90 -5.64
CA ALA A 301 -3.72 20.60 -7.05
C ALA A 301 -2.49 19.93 -7.69
N ASP A 302 -1.26 20.32 -7.32
CA ASP A 302 -0.04 19.66 -7.79
C ASP A 302 0.05 18.23 -7.27
N ILE A 303 -0.24 18.02 -5.98
CA ILE A 303 -0.28 16.69 -5.37
C ILE A 303 -1.30 15.82 -6.11
N LEU A 304 -2.51 16.32 -6.31
CA LEU A 304 -3.57 15.63 -7.03
C LEU A 304 -3.19 15.31 -8.47
N ARG A 305 -2.55 16.23 -9.19
CA ARG A 305 -2.10 15.97 -10.56
C ARG A 305 -1.14 14.78 -10.65
N ILE A 306 -0.35 14.53 -9.62
CA ILE A 306 0.61 13.43 -9.57
C ILE A 306 -0.04 12.14 -9.06
N LEU A 307 -0.95 12.25 -8.08
CA LEU A 307 -1.46 11.11 -7.32
C LEU A 307 -2.86 10.64 -7.72
N LYS A 308 -3.68 11.49 -8.34
CA LYS A 308 -5.07 11.18 -8.73
C LYS A 308 -5.07 10.02 -9.73
N PRO A 309 -5.94 9.00 -9.53
CA PRO A 309 -6.14 7.97 -10.53
C PRO A 309 -6.53 8.58 -11.88
N SER A 310 -5.90 8.11 -12.96
CA SER A 310 -6.17 8.65 -14.30
C SER A 310 -7.48 8.14 -14.92
N ASP A 311 -8.10 7.09 -14.35
CA ASP A 311 -9.33 6.48 -14.86
C ASP A 311 -10.55 6.96 -14.06
N PRO A 312 -11.46 7.77 -14.64
CA PRO A 312 -12.66 8.23 -13.96
C PRO A 312 -13.61 7.10 -13.55
N ARG A 313 -13.53 5.93 -14.20
CA ARG A 313 -14.35 4.76 -13.83
C ARG A 313 -13.98 4.23 -12.46
N LEU A 314 -12.68 4.28 -12.12
CA LEU A 314 -12.19 3.87 -10.81
C LEU A 314 -12.78 4.72 -9.69
N LEU A 315 -12.95 6.03 -9.94
CA LEU A 315 -13.52 6.95 -8.97
C LEU A 315 -15.01 6.66 -8.72
N VAL A 316 -15.77 6.38 -9.78
CA VAL A 316 -17.19 6.03 -9.68
C VAL A 316 -17.37 4.67 -8.98
N GLU A 317 -16.57 3.67 -9.36
CA GLU A 317 -16.61 2.34 -8.73
C GLU A 317 -16.28 2.43 -7.23
N LEU A 318 -15.22 3.16 -6.87
CA LEU A 318 -14.85 3.41 -5.47
C LEU A 318 -15.99 4.11 -4.71
N ARG A 319 -16.62 5.11 -5.32
CA ARG A 319 -17.74 5.84 -4.72
C ARG A 319 -18.90 4.89 -4.41
N ASN A 320 -19.26 4.02 -5.35
CA ASN A 320 -20.34 3.05 -5.17
C ASN A 320 -20.00 2.04 -4.08
N ILE A 321 -18.75 1.54 -4.02
CA ILE A 321 -18.30 0.68 -2.91
C ILE A 321 -18.49 1.38 -1.56
N ILE A 322 -18.13 2.66 -1.45
CA ILE A 322 -18.24 3.40 -0.19
C ILE A 322 -19.71 3.66 0.20
N VAL A 323 -20.51 4.17 -0.73
CA VAL A 323 -21.87 4.64 -0.45
C VAL A 323 -22.89 3.50 -0.48
N ASP A 324 -22.82 2.63 -1.49
CA ASP A 324 -23.84 1.62 -1.75
C ASP A 324 -23.51 0.31 -1.01
N ASP A 325 -22.25 -0.13 -1.03
CA ASP A 325 -21.87 -1.41 -0.39
C ASP A 325 -21.55 -1.26 1.10
N LEU A 326 -20.84 -0.18 1.48
CA LEU A 326 -20.44 0.10 2.87
C LEU A 326 -21.39 1.04 3.62
N LEU A 327 -22.41 1.57 2.92
CA LEU A 327 -23.46 2.42 3.48
C LEU A 327 -22.95 3.73 4.12
N TYR A 328 -21.75 4.20 3.76
CA TYR A 328 -21.26 5.47 4.29
C TYR A 328 -22.13 6.63 3.81
N PRO A 329 -22.40 7.63 4.67
CA PRO A 329 -23.11 8.84 4.27
C PRO A 329 -22.40 9.53 3.09
N THR A 330 -23.19 10.07 2.15
CA THR A 330 -22.64 10.78 0.98
C THR A 330 -21.81 12.01 1.36
N THR A 331 -22.05 12.59 2.52
CA THR A 331 -21.25 13.69 3.09
C THR A 331 -19.80 13.28 3.40
N MET A 332 -19.49 11.98 3.46
CA MET A 332 -18.13 11.47 3.67
C MET A 332 -17.38 11.16 2.37
N VAL A 333 -17.99 11.44 1.22
CA VAL A 333 -17.37 11.25 -0.11
C VAL A 333 -17.42 12.51 -0.98
N GLU A 334 -17.62 13.69 -0.38
CA GLU A 334 -17.73 14.97 -1.11
C GLU A 334 -16.49 15.25 -1.98
N SER A 335 -15.29 14.99 -1.46
CA SER A 335 -14.06 15.15 -2.25
C SER A 335 -13.98 14.17 -3.42
N LEU A 336 -14.51 12.95 -3.26
CA LEU A 336 -14.58 12.00 -4.36
C LEU A 336 -15.60 12.45 -5.42
N ASP A 337 -16.73 13.01 -4.99
CA ASP A 337 -17.76 13.58 -5.88
C ASP A 337 -17.21 14.76 -6.69
N GLU A 338 -16.41 15.63 -6.08
CA GLU A 338 -15.68 16.69 -6.77
C GLU A 338 -14.71 16.12 -7.81
N LEU A 339 -13.90 15.13 -7.44
CA LEU A 339 -12.94 14.51 -8.36
C LEU A 339 -13.62 13.83 -9.55
N ILE A 340 -14.80 13.22 -9.35
CA ILE A 340 -15.62 12.62 -10.41
C ILE A 340 -16.16 13.70 -11.33
N ARG A 341 -16.75 14.77 -10.77
CA ARG A 341 -17.29 15.91 -11.54
C ARG A 341 -16.23 16.60 -12.38
N ASP A 342 -15.00 16.73 -11.86
CA ASP A 342 -13.87 17.36 -12.55
C ASP A 342 -13.18 16.42 -13.55
N SER A 343 -13.58 15.16 -13.62
CA SER A 343 -13.01 14.21 -14.57
C SER A 343 -13.63 14.38 -15.97
N PRO A 344 -12.86 14.14 -17.05
CA PRO A 344 -13.42 14.14 -18.40
C PRO A 344 -14.62 13.18 -18.50
N PRO A 345 -15.64 13.51 -19.33
CA PRO A 345 -16.79 12.63 -19.50
C PRO A 345 -16.34 11.24 -19.93
N GLN A 346 -16.97 10.22 -19.37
CA GLN A 346 -16.59 8.84 -19.67
C GLN A 346 -16.77 8.56 -21.16
N PRO A 347 -15.79 7.88 -21.80
CA PRO A 347 -16.00 7.41 -23.16
C PRO A 347 -17.23 6.49 -23.18
N PRO A 348 -18.08 6.57 -24.22
CA PRO A 348 -19.24 5.69 -24.32
C PRO A 348 -18.80 4.23 -24.26
N PRO A 349 -19.62 3.33 -23.69
CA PRO A 349 -19.31 1.91 -23.67
C PRO A 349 -19.00 1.43 -25.10
N PRO A 350 -18.07 0.49 -25.27
CA PRO A 350 -17.82 -0.06 -26.60
C PRO A 350 -19.13 -0.58 -27.20
N PRO A 351 -19.36 -0.39 -28.50
CA PRO A 351 -20.56 -0.92 -29.13
C PRO A 351 -20.63 -2.43 -28.88
N PRO A 352 -21.82 -2.99 -28.69
CA PRO A 352 -21.97 -4.43 -28.55
C PRO A 352 -21.28 -5.12 -29.73
N PRO A 353 -20.66 -6.29 -29.51
CA PRO A 353 -20.06 -7.03 -30.61
C PRO A 353 -21.11 -7.22 -31.71
N PRO A 354 -20.73 -7.13 -33.00
CA PRO A 354 -21.67 -7.34 -34.09
C PRO A 354 -22.37 -8.69 -33.87
N PRO A 355 -23.69 -8.79 -34.16
CA PRO A 355 -24.40 -10.07 -34.08
C PRO A 355 -23.59 -11.09 -34.87
N GLY A 356 -23.24 -12.21 -34.24
CA GLY A 356 -22.53 -13.28 -34.92
C GLY A 356 -23.30 -13.66 -36.18
N PHE A 357 -22.62 -13.68 -37.33
CA PHE A 357 -23.21 -14.22 -38.56
C PHE A 357 -23.32 -15.74 -38.41
N GLY A 358 -24.44 -16.22 -37.88
CA GLY A 358 -24.73 -17.64 -37.72
C GLY A 358 -26.07 -17.88 -37.02
N PRO A 359 -26.77 -19.01 -37.29
CA PRO A 359 -27.96 -19.40 -36.54
C PRO A 359 -27.62 -19.55 -35.04
N ASP A 360 -28.60 -19.28 -34.18
CA ASP A 360 -28.47 -19.33 -32.72
C ASP A 360 -27.75 -20.61 -32.26
N GLY A 361 -26.61 -20.44 -31.58
CA GLY A 361 -25.84 -21.54 -30.99
C GLY A 361 -24.40 -21.72 -31.49
N PHE A 362 -23.96 -21.02 -32.54
CA PHE A 362 -22.55 -20.99 -32.94
C PHE A 362 -21.87 -19.75 -32.38
N GLY A 363 -21.06 -19.93 -31.32
CA GLY A 363 -20.17 -18.89 -30.81
C GLY A 363 -19.13 -18.45 -31.84
N PRO A 364 -18.42 -17.33 -31.60
CA PRO A 364 -17.38 -16.87 -32.50
C PRO A 364 -16.31 -17.97 -32.70
N PRO A 365 -15.76 -18.13 -33.92
CA PRO A 365 -14.74 -19.12 -34.17
C PRO A 365 -13.49 -18.85 -33.30
N PRO A 366 -12.82 -19.88 -32.77
CA PRO A 366 -11.62 -19.71 -31.97
C PRO A 366 -10.50 -19.00 -32.75
N PRO A 367 -9.62 -18.24 -32.07
CA PRO A 367 -8.55 -17.50 -32.74
C PRO A 367 -7.60 -18.46 -33.49
N GLY A 368 -7.38 -18.19 -34.78
CA GLY A 368 -6.44 -18.95 -35.61
C GLY A 368 -7.05 -19.83 -36.70
N PHE A 369 -8.39 -19.91 -36.80
CA PHE A 369 -9.05 -20.56 -37.92
C PHE A 369 -9.40 -19.56 -39.01
N PRO A 370 -8.87 -19.69 -40.25
CA PRO A 370 -9.34 -18.87 -41.35
C PRO A 370 -10.77 -19.27 -41.74
N ALA A 371 -11.64 -18.27 -41.85
CA ALA A 371 -12.99 -18.46 -42.40
C ALA A 371 -12.87 -18.83 -43.88
N PHE A 372 -12.94 -20.12 -44.20
CA PHE A 372 -13.01 -20.59 -45.58
C PHE A 372 -14.36 -21.25 -45.85
N GLY A 373 -15.12 -20.61 -46.73
CA GLY A 373 -16.22 -21.21 -47.48
C GLY A 373 -16.58 -20.29 -48.66
N PRO A 374 -16.19 -20.61 -49.91
CA PRO A 374 -16.64 -19.84 -51.07
C PRO A 374 -18.15 -20.05 -51.33
N PRO A 375 -18.83 -19.10 -52.00
CA PRO A 375 -20.27 -19.13 -52.18
C PRO A 375 -20.65 -20.12 -53.30
N GLY A 376 -21.34 -21.19 -52.94
CA GLY A 376 -22.09 -21.95 -53.92
C GLY A 376 -22.19 -23.43 -53.59
N PHE A 377 -23.20 -23.81 -52.81
CA PHE A 377 -23.98 -25.02 -53.09
C PHE A 377 -25.39 -24.79 -52.56
N GLY A 378 -26.33 -24.67 -53.50
CA GLY A 378 -27.75 -24.55 -53.26
C GLY A 378 -28.38 -25.85 -52.78
N ARG A 379 -29.61 -25.71 -52.26
CA ARG A 379 -30.49 -26.75 -51.72
C ARG A 379 -30.56 -28.02 -52.57
N GLN A 380 -30.18 -29.16 -51.98
CA GLN A 380 -30.83 -30.46 -52.17
C GLN A 380 -30.39 -31.41 -51.04
N GLY A 381 -31.36 -31.93 -50.29
CA GLY A 381 -31.12 -32.72 -49.09
C GLY A 381 -30.92 -34.21 -49.35
N PHE A 382 -30.47 -34.93 -48.33
CA PHE A 382 -30.75 -36.35 -48.16
C PHE A 382 -30.96 -36.67 -46.67
N GLY A 383 -32.22 -36.96 -46.33
CA GLY A 383 -32.66 -38.16 -45.60
C GLY A 383 -32.17 -38.41 -44.18
N ARG A 384 -33.09 -38.28 -43.21
CA ARG A 384 -33.06 -39.01 -41.94
C ARG A 384 -33.21 -40.52 -42.22
N GLN A 385 -32.24 -41.33 -41.81
CA GLN A 385 -32.48 -42.75 -41.51
C GLN A 385 -32.03 -43.05 -40.08
N GLY A 386 -33.02 -43.37 -39.25
CA GLY A 386 -32.82 -43.91 -37.92
C GLY A 386 -32.45 -45.38 -37.98
N PHE A 387 -31.60 -45.81 -37.06
CA PHE A 387 -31.42 -47.22 -36.73
C PHE A 387 -32.16 -47.50 -35.41
N GLY A 388 -33.14 -48.41 -35.50
CA GLY A 388 -33.91 -48.91 -34.37
C GLY A 388 -33.11 -49.90 -33.50
N PRO A 389 -33.72 -50.38 -32.40
CA PRO A 389 -33.00 -51.01 -31.29
C PRO A 389 -32.98 -52.55 -31.42
N GLN A 390 -31.87 -53.19 -31.06
CA GLN A 390 -31.79 -54.31 -30.11
C GLN A 390 -30.39 -54.99 -30.12
N GLN A 391 -29.78 -55.00 -28.92
CA GLN A 391 -29.14 -56.14 -28.21
C GLN A 391 -27.94 -56.86 -28.87
N GLN A 392 -26.85 -57.28 -28.23
CA GLN A 392 -26.37 -57.39 -26.84
C GLN A 392 -24.85 -57.68 -26.94
N GLY A 393 -24.03 -57.21 -26.01
CA GLY A 393 -22.61 -57.63 -25.92
C GLY A 393 -21.74 -56.59 -25.22
N GLY A 394 -21.57 -56.75 -23.91
CA GLY A 394 -21.01 -55.73 -23.02
C GLY A 394 -19.50 -55.47 -23.15
N PHE A 395 -19.10 -54.30 -22.64
CA PHE A 395 -17.73 -54.02 -22.21
C PHE A 395 -17.74 -53.66 -20.73
N PRO A 396 -16.88 -54.29 -19.90
CA PRO A 396 -16.90 -54.12 -18.45
C PRO A 396 -16.18 -52.86 -17.98
N GLN A 397 -16.69 -52.27 -16.89
CA GLN A 397 -15.96 -51.37 -16.01
C GLN A 397 -14.85 -52.13 -15.27
N ARG A 398 -13.63 -51.59 -15.28
CA ARG A 398 -12.50 -51.75 -14.31
C ARG A 398 -11.38 -50.85 -14.85
N GLY A 399 -10.85 -49.86 -14.13
CA GLY A 399 -10.25 -49.95 -12.81
C GLY A 399 -8.76 -49.68 -12.99
N PHE A 400 -8.29 -48.50 -12.57
CA PHE A 400 -6.87 -48.12 -12.62
C PHE A 400 -6.00 -49.07 -11.78
N PRO A 401 -4.82 -49.49 -12.25
CA PRO A 401 -3.76 -49.97 -11.38
C PRO A 401 -2.68 -48.89 -11.14
N GLN A 402 -2.42 -48.62 -9.85
CA GLN A 402 -1.18 -48.04 -9.35
C GLN A 402 -0.09 -49.12 -9.24
N ARG A 403 1.18 -48.66 -9.19
CA ARG A 403 2.51 -49.36 -9.14
C ARG A 403 3.17 -49.38 -10.54
N GLY A 404 4.39 -48.87 -10.77
CA GLY A 404 5.55 -48.67 -9.90
C GLY A 404 6.71 -49.56 -10.40
N PHE A 405 7.96 -49.06 -10.32
CA PHE A 405 9.29 -49.69 -10.54
C PHE A 405 9.99 -49.48 -11.91
N PRO A 406 11.36 -49.51 -12.00
CA PRO A 406 12.41 -49.45 -10.96
C PRO A 406 13.64 -48.52 -11.27
N GLN A 407 14.57 -48.39 -10.30
CA GLN A 407 15.95 -47.88 -10.43
C GLN A 407 16.99 -49.04 -10.47
N GLN A 408 18.19 -48.73 -11.04
CA GLN A 408 19.46 -49.50 -11.18
C GLN A 408 19.64 -50.24 -12.53
N GLY A 409 20.77 -50.23 -13.26
CA GLY A 409 22.12 -49.63 -13.12
C GLY A 409 23.08 -50.10 -14.27
N PHE A 410 24.29 -49.53 -14.32
CA PHE A 410 25.54 -49.94 -15.02
C PHE A 410 25.96 -49.40 -16.42
N SER A 411 26.81 -48.37 -16.36
CA SER A 411 28.18 -48.17 -16.89
C SER A 411 28.74 -48.74 -18.23
N GLN A 412 29.37 -47.79 -18.96
CA GLN A 412 30.66 -47.80 -19.72
C GLN A 412 30.78 -48.56 -21.07
N GLN A 413 31.07 -47.81 -22.15
CA GLN A 413 32.37 -47.74 -22.88
C GLN A 413 32.28 -46.83 -24.13
N GLN A 414 33.31 -46.00 -24.34
CA GLN A 414 33.54 -45.03 -25.45
C GLN A 414 34.29 -45.69 -26.65
N PRO A 415 34.31 -45.15 -27.90
CA PRO A 415 35.17 -44.01 -28.29
C PRO A 415 34.65 -43.08 -29.42
N GLY A 416 35.15 -41.83 -29.50
CA GLY A 416 35.19 -41.07 -30.77
C GLY A 416 34.90 -39.56 -30.71
N PHE A 417 35.95 -38.76 -30.54
CA PHE A 417 36.04 -37.29 -30.72
C PHE A 417 35.78 -36.81 -32.18
N PRO A 418 35.70 -35.49 -32.52
CA PRO A 418 36.18 -34.34 -31.73
C PRO A 418 35.29 -33.08 -31.63
N GLN A 419 35.43 -32.42 -30.48
CA GLN A 419 35.44 -30.95 -30.37
C GLN A 419 36.73 -30.39 -31.00
N ARG A 420 36.64 -29.25 -31.69
CA ARG A 420 37.80 -28.37 -31.92
C ARG A 420 37.60 -27.07 -31.15
N GLY A 421 38.52 -26.79 -30.23
CA GLY A 421 38.81 -25.46 -29.71
C GLY A 421 40.02 -24.82 -30.42
N PHE A 422 39.99 -23.48 -30.47
CA PHE A 422 41.04 -22.42 -30.38
C PHE A 422 42.53 -22.85 -30.31
N PRO A 423 43.57 -22.01 -30.64
CA PRO A 423 43.79 -20.66 -30.07
C PRO A 423 44.70 -19.70 -30.93
N PRO A 424 45.61 -18.85 -30.37
CA PRO A 424 45.48 -17.38 -30.27
C PRO A 424 46.62 -16.60 -30.97
N GLN A 425 46.60 -15.25 -30.99
CA GLN A 425 47.84 -14.46 -31.00
C GLN A 425 47.66 -13.01 -30.52
N ASN A 426 48.43 -12.68 -29.47
CA ASN A 426 48.78 -11.34 -28.99
C ASN A 426 49.76 -10.67 -29.96
N SER A 427 49.76 -9.33 -30.04
CA SER A 427 50.84 -8.49 -29.45
C SER A 427 50.80 -7.02 -29.89
N GLN A 428 50.92 -6.13 -28.88
CA GLN A 428 51.59 -4.80 -28.86
C GLN A 428 51.00 -3.65 -29.70
N GLN A 429 51.22 -2.36 -29.43
CA GLN A 429 51.54 -1.44 -28.30
C GLN A 429 51.85 -0.09 -29.00
N ASP A 430 51.67 1.06 -28.31
CA ASP A 430 52.05 2.44 -28.73
C ASP A 430 51.30 3.10 -29.91
N GLY A 431 50.99 4.39 -29.93
CA GLY A 431 51.27 5.51 -29.02
C GLY A 431 50.75 6.82 -29.62
N ARG A 432 50.34 7.76 -28.74
CA ARG A 432 50.19 9.24 -28.87
C ARG A 432 50.14 9.88 -30.28
N ARG A 433 49.19 10.83 -30.49
CA ARG A 433 49.47 12.30 -30.51
C ARG A 433 48.22 13.19 -30.65
N ARG A 434 48.35 14.35 -30.01
CA ARG A 434 47.50 15.56 -30.01
C ARG A 434 47.50 16.30 -31.36
N ARG A 435 46.40 17.01 -31.66
CA ARG A 435 46.26 18.48 -31.84
C ARG A 435 45.22 18.83 -32.90
N GLY A 436 44.46 19.88 -32.60
CA GLY A 436 43.42 20.52 -33.40
C GLY A 436 42.56 21.31 -32.44
#